data_AF-A0A769NEB3-F1
#
_entry.id   AF-A0A769NEB3-F1
#
_cell.length_a   1.000
_cell.length_b   1.000
_cell.length_c   1.000
_cell.angle_alpha   90.00
_cell.angle_beta   90.00
_cell.angle_gamma   90.00
#
_symmetry.space_group_name_H-M   'P 1'
#
loop_
_entity.id
_entity.type
_entity.pdbx_description
1 polymer ?
#
loop_
_entity_poly.entity_id
_entity_poly.type
_entity_poly.pdbx_seq_one_letter_code
_entity_poly.pdbx_strand_id
1 'polypeptide(L)'
;DSGFRIVALSSRPSNLRGRQGIIVIDEAAFHEQLDELLKAALAMLIWGGKVRVISTHDGDDNPFNTLIGDIRAGRQGGSIHRITFREAVSEGLFRRVCLRTGKEWSEASEQAWMASVYKFYGAGASEELDCIPANGGGAWLSRALIESRMSADTPVLRLTCKEGYELLSDEVRFRETQD
;
A
#
# COMPACT_ATOMS: atom_id res chain seq x y z
N ASP A 1 -14.33 -27.82 -20.63
CA ASP A 1 -13.83 -26.44 -20.62
C ASP A 1 -14.75 -25.51 -19.86
N SER A 2 -14.16 -24.60 -19.09
CA SER A 2 -14.88 -23.69 -18.20
C SER A 2 -15.36 -22.40 -18.87
N GLY A 3 -15.01 -22.16 -20.15
CA GLY A 3 -15.37 -20.93 -20.89
C GLY A 3 -14.58 -19.67 -20.48
N PHE A 4 -13.74 -19.75 -19.45
CA PHE A 4 -12.89 -18.64 -19.01
C PHE A 4 -11.57 -18.58 -19.79
N ARG A 5 -11.07 -17.36 -20.01
CA ARG A 5 -9.76 -17.11 -20.64
C ARG A 5 -8.94 -16.17 -19.78
N ILE A 6 -7.67 -16.50 -19.59
CA ILE A 6 -6.66 -15.61 -18.99
C ILE A 6 -5.84 -15.01 -20.14
N VAL A 7 -5.66 -13.68 -20.12
CA VAL A 7 -4.89 -12.97 -21.14
C VAL A 7 -3.88 -12.06 -20.42
N ALA A 8 -2.60 -12.23 -20.75
CA ALA A 8 -1.56 -11.28 -20.36
C ALA A 8 -1.56 -10.11 -21.37
N LEU A 9 -1.61 -8.89 -20.85
CA LEU A 9 -1.61 -7.66 -21.65
C LEU A 9 -0.43 -6.79 -21.20
N SER A 10 0.14 -6.02 -22.12
CA SER A 10 1.03 -4.94 -21.68
C SER A 10 0.21 -3.87 -20.97
N SER A 11 0.84 -3.21 -20.00
CA SER A 11 0.20 -2.29 -19.06
C SER A 11 -0.19 -0.93 -19.66
N ARG A 12 -0.23 -0.81 -20.99
CA ARG A 12 -0.72 0.40 -21.66
C ARG A 12 -2.23 0.57 -21.37
N PRO A 13 -2.69 1.73 -20.88
CA PRO A 13 -4.10 1.94 -20.54
C PRO A 13 -5.08 1.65 -21.69
N SER A 14 -4.65 1.85 -22.94
CA SER A 14 -5.46 1.55 -24.13
C SER A 14 -5.83 0.08 -24.28
N ASN A 15 -5.00 -0.86 -23.79
CA ASN A 15 -5.23 -2.30 -23.95
C ASN A 15 -6.35 -2.85 -23.05
N LEU A 16 -6.67 -2.13 -21.97
CA LEU A 16 -7.72 -2.52 -21.02
C LEU A 16 -9.10 -2.06 -21.46
N ARG A 17 -9.19 -1.03 -22.32
CA ARG A 17 -10.47 -0.54 -22.82
C ARG A 17 -11.17 -1.63 -23.63
N GLY A 18 -12.46 -1.85 -23.35
CA GLY A 18 -13.26 -2.87 -24.03
C GLY A 18 -13.05 -4.31 -23.55
N ARG A 19 -12.21 -4.54 -22.52
CA ARG A 19 -12.15 -5.83 -21.81
C ARG A 19 -13.21 -5.89 -20.71
N GLN A 20 -13.60 -7.09 -20.30
CA GLN A 20 -14.53 -7.32 -19.20
C GLN A 20 -14.02 -8.45 -18.31
N GLY A 21 -14.41 -8.45 -17.03
CA GLY A 21 -14.11 -9.53 -16.08
C GLY A 21 -13.22 -9.08 -14.91
N ILE A 22 -12.22 -9.91 -14.59
CA ILE A 22 -11.28 -9.68 -13.49
C ILE A 22 -10.00 -9.09 -14.06
N ILE A 23 -9.65 -7.88 -13.61
CA ILE A 23 -8.39 -7.21 -13.91
C ILE A 23 -7.45 -7.38 -12.73
N VAL A 24 -6.22 -7.80 -13.02
CA VAL A 24 -5.12 -7.86 -12.05
C VAL A 24 -4.01 -6.97 -12.59
N ILE A 25 -3.65 -5.95 -11.81
CA ILE A 25 -2.51 -5.08 -12.04
C ILE A 25 -1.41 -5.55 -11.09
N ASP A 26 -0.28 -5.92 -11.65
CA ASP A 26 0.90 -6.42 -10.94
C ASP A 26 2.00 -5.36 -10.97
N GLU A 27 2.83 -5.32 -9.93
CA GLU A 27 3.90 -4.32 -9.73
C GLU A 27 3.42 -2.87 -9.90
N ALA A 28 2.26 -2.56 -9.35
CA ALA A 28 1.57 -1.29 -9.58
C ALA A 28 2.35 -0.04 -9.13
N ALA A 29 3.15 -0.14 -8.06
CA ALA A 29 3.93 0.99 -7.56
C ALA A 29 4.99 1.48 -8.56
N PHE A 30 5.51 0.57 -9.38
CA PHE A 30 6.54 0.84 -10.39
C PHE A 30 5.96 1.29 -11.75
N HIS A 31 4.64 1.50 -11.84
CA HIS A 31 3.98 1.80 -13.10
C HIS A 31 3.86 3.31 -13.37
N GLU A 32 4.59 3.82 -14.36
CA GLU A 32 4.68 5.25 -14.71
C GLU A 32 3.32 5.96 -14.94
N GLN A 33 2.32 5.24 -15.46
CA GLN A 33 1.00 5.77 -15.79
C GLN A 33 -0.11 5.06 -15.01
N LEU A 34 0.14 4.76 -13.73
CA LEU A 34 -0.83 3.98 -12.92
C LEU A 34 -2.19 4.66 -12.85
N ASP A 35 -2.27 5.99 -12.75
CA ASP A 35 -3.55 6.72 -12.67
C ASP A 35 -4.43 6.49 -13.91
N GLU A 36 -3.85 6.58 -15.11
CA GLU A 36 -4.59 6.33 -16.35
C GLU A 36 -4.97 4.85 -16.49
N LEU A 37 -4.12 3.95 -15.99
CA LEU A 37 -4.39 2.52 -15.95
C LEU A 37 -5.58 2.21 -15.03
N LEU A 38 -5.58 2.78 -13.82
CA LEU A 38 -6.63 2.64 -12.83
C LEU A 38 -7.94 3.25 -13.35
N LYS A 39 -7.91 4.43 -13.97
CA LYS A 39 -9.09 5.04 -14.59
C LYS A 39 -9.73 4.12 -15.63
N ALA A 40 -8.94 3.42 -16.45
CA ALA A 40 -9.44 2.43 -17.39
C ALA A 40 -9.97 1.16 -16.70
N ALA A 41 -9.29 0.68 -15.65
CA ALA A 41 -9.66 -0.54 -14.94
C ALA A 41 -10.91 -0.37 -14.06
N LEU A 42 -11.03 0.74 -13.33
CA LEU A 42 -12.14 1.03 -12.42
C LEU A 42 -13.48 1.18 -13.16
N ALA A 43 -13.45 1.62 -14.43
CA ALA A 43 -14.64 1.62 -15.28
C ALA A 43 -15.30 0.23 -15.41
N MET A 44 -14.54 -0.85 -15.20
CA MET A 44 -15.06 -2.23 -15.25
C MET A 44 -15.84 -2.64 -14.01
N LEU A 45 -15.65 -1.95 -12.88
CA LEU A 45 -16.41 -2.22 -11.65
C LEU A 45 -17.90 -1.90 -11.84
N ILE A 46 -18.24 -0.92 -12.69
CA ILE A 46 -19.63 -0.55 -13.03
C ILE A 46 -20.41 -1.75 -13.57
N TRP A 47 -19.75 -2.64 -14.31
CA TRP A 47 -20.36 -3.81 -14.95
C TRP A 47 -20.24 -5.08 -14.11
N GLY A 48 -19.92 -4.96 -12.82
CA GLY A 48 -19.77 -6.11 -11.90
C GLY A 48 -18.43 -6.85 -12.01
N GLY A 49 -17.42 -6.22 -12.64
CA GLY A 49 -16.06 -6.75 -12.70
C GLY A 49 -15.34 -6.70 -11.34
N LYS A 50 -14.10 -7.19 -11.31
CA LYS A 50 -13.20 -7.06 -10.15
C LYS A 50 -11.88 -6.46 -10.58
N VAL A 51 -11.34 -5.54 -9.80
CA VAL A 51 -10.00 -4.97 -9.99
C VAL A 51 -9.14 -5.35 -8.79
N ARG A 52 -7.97 -5.93 -9.03
CA ARG A 52 -6.96 -6.24 -8.03
C ARG A 52 -5.70 -5.49 -8.40
N VAL A 53 -5.14 -4.77 -7.43
CA VAL A 53 -3.90 -4.01 -7.58
C VAL A 53 -2.91 -4.57 -6.57
N ILE A 54 -1.78 -5.07 -7.05
CA ILE A 54 -0.79 -5.80 -6.26
C ILE A 54 0.58 -5.19 -6.55
N SER A 55 1.37 -4.97 -5.51
CA SER A 55 2.73 -4.42 -5.61
C SER A 55 3.47 -4.58 -4.29
N THR A 56 4.80 -4.58 -4.33
CA THR A 56 5.62 -4.07 -3.21
C THR A 56 5.59 -2.53 -3.19
N HIS A 57 6.11 -1.90 -2.13
CA HIS A 57 6.17 -0.44 -2.07
C HIS A 57 7.38 0.09 -2.86
N ASP A 58 7.23 1.31 -3.40
CA ASP A 58 8.29 2.09 -4.07
C ASP A 58 8.25 3.53 -3.55
N GLY A 59 8.57 3.69 -2.27
CA GLY A 59 8.37 4.91 -1.51
C GLY A 59 6.90 5.19 -1.14
N ASP A 60 6.71 6.36 -0.52
CA ASP A 60 5.41 6.90 -0.12
C ASP A 60 4.82 7.93 -1.10
N ASP A 61 5.60 8.39 -2.06
CA ASP A 61 5.22 9.43 -3.04
C ASP A 61 4.99 8.84 -4.43
N ASN A 62 3.99 7.98 -4.56
CA ASN A 62 3.56 7.42 -5.84
C ASN A 62 2.03 7.18 -5.87
N PRO A 63 1.44 6.98 -7.07
CA PRO A 63 0.01 6.73 -7.20
C PRO A 63 -0.52 5.50 -6.45
N PHE A 64 0.29 4.45 -6.28
CA PHE A 64 -0.11 3.26 -5.54
C PHE A 64 -0.25 3.55 -4.04
N ASN A 65 0.69 4.30 -3.45
CA ASN A 65 0.61 4.70 -2.05
C ASN A 65 -0.53 5.69 -1.82
N THR A 66 -0.74 6.62 -2.77
CA THR A 66 -1.89 7.54 -2.77
C THR A 66 -3.21 6.77 -2.74
N LEU A 67 -3.36 5.76 -3.61
CA LEU A 67 -4.54 4.89 -3.64
C LEU A 67 -4.78 4.17 -2.30
N ILE A 68 -3.73 3.63 -1.68
CA ILE A 68 -3.81 3.01 -0.35
C ILE A 68 -4.29 4.04 0.69
N GLY A 69 -3.70 5.24 0.69
CA GLY A 69 -4.08 6.32 1.60
C GLY A 69 -5.54 6.76 1.43
N ASP A 70 -6.02 6.85 0.19
CA ASP A 70 -7.40 7.21 -0.12
C ASP A 70 -8.41 6.15 0.33
N ILE A 71 -8.07 4.85 0.18
CA ILE A 71 -8.91 3.76 0.68
C ILE A 71 -8.94 3.74 2.21
N ARG A 72 -7.79 3.92 2.88
CA ARG A 72 -7.73 4.01 4.36
C ARG A 72 -8.55 5.17 4.90
N ALA A 73 -8.53 6.30 4.20
CA ALA A 73 -9.28 7.49 4.58
C ALA A 73 -10.76 7.45 4.19
N GLY A 74 -11.23 6.39 3.52
CA GLY A 74 -12.60 6.27 3.04
C GLY A 74 -12.96 7.24 1.90
N ARG A 75 -11.99 7.88 1.27
CA ARG A 75 -12.20 8.75 0.09
C ARG A 75 -12.46 7.92 -1.17
N GLN A 76 -11.89 6.72 -1.22
CA GLN A 76 -12.09 5.77 -2.31
C GLN A 76 -12.57 4.42 -1.76
N GLY A 77 -13.49 3.78 -2.47
CA GLY A 77 -13.97 2.44 -2.12
C GLY A 77 -12.94 1.35 -2.45
N GLY A 78 -12.78 0.39 -1.54
CA GLY A 78 -11.88 -0.76 -1.72
C GLY A 78 -11.57 -1.45 -0.39
N SER A 79 -10.86 -2.57 -0.48
CA SER A 79 -10.27 -3.23 0.69
C SER A 79 -8.76 -3.33 0.50
N ILE A 80 -8.01 -3.05 1.57
CA ILE A 80 -6.56 -3.20 1.58
C ILE A 80 -6.22 -4.54 2.19
N HIS A 81 -5.34 -5.27 1.52
CA HIS A 81 -4.75 -6.50 2.02
C HIS A 81 -3.24 -6.27 2.10
N ARG A 82 -2.67 -6.62 3.25
CA ARG A 82 -1.23 -6.55 3.49
C ARG A 82 -0.78 -7.95 3.88
N ILE A 83 0.19 -8.49 3.16
CA ILE A 83 0.79 -9.80 3.43
C ILE A 83 2.29 -9.58 3.47
N THR A 84 2.86 -9.62 4.67
CA THR A 84 4.32 -9.48 4.82
C THR A 84 5.02 -10.78 4.41
N PHE A 85 6.31 -10.72 4.12
CA PHE A 85 7.11 -11.89 3.82
C PHE A 85 7.09 -12.91 4.96
N ARG A 86 7.19 -12.46 6.22
CA ARG A 86 7.12 -13.36 7.39
C ARG A 86 5.78 -14.06 7.51
N GLU A 87 4.69 -13.33 7.25
CA GLU A 87 3.35 -13.88 7.24
C GLU A 87 3.21 -14.94 6.14
N ALA A 88 3.66 -14.64 4.91
CA ALA A 88 3.68 -15.61 3.82
C ALA A 88 4.51 -16.86 4.19
N VAL A 89 5.64 -16.69 4.88
CA VAL A 89 6.46 -17.81 5.40
C VAL A 89 5.67 -18.64 6.41
N SER A 90 5.02 -18.00 7.39
CA SER A 90 4.19 -18.71 8.37
C SER A 90 3.00 -19.45 7.75
N GLU A 91 2.49 -18.95 6.62
CA GLU A 91 1.42 -19.58 5.84
C GLU A 91 1.93 -20.67 4.88
N GLY A 92 3.23 -20.95 4.89
CA GLY A 92 3.82 -22.10 4.19
C GLY A 92 4.50 -21.76 2.87
N LEU A 93 4.89 -20.51 2.63
CA LEU A 93 5.69 -20.14 1.45
C LEU A 93 6.95 -21.00 1.32
N PHE A 94 7.72 -21.16 2.40
CA PHE A 94 8.95 -21.95 2.34
C PHE A 94 8.68 -23.45 2.14
N ARG A 95 7.58 -23.98 2.69
CA ARG A 95 7.11 -25.34 2.40
C ARG A 95 6.85 -25.53 0.89
N ARG A 96 6.27 -24.52 0.24
CA ARG A 96 6.06 -24.52 -1.22
C ARG A 96 7.38 -24.47 -1.98
N VAL A 97 8.37 -23.71 -1.51
CA VAL A 97 9.73 -23.67 -2.07
C VAL A 97 10.41 -25.04 -1.95
N CYS A 98 10.37 -25.67 -0.77
CA CYS A 98 10.87 -27.03 -0.54
C CYS A 98 10.25 -28.04 -1.52
N LEU A 99 8.91 -28.04 -1.66
CA LEU A 99 8.19 -28.90 -2.59
C LEU A 99 8.64 -28.71 -4.05
N ARG A 100 8.83 -27.46 -4.49
CA ARG A 100 9.24 -27.15 -5.87
C ARG A 100 10.71 -27.47 -6.15
N THR A 101 11.56 -27.42 -5.13
CA THR A 101 13.01 -27.63 -5.25
C THR A 101 13.46 -29.03 -4.84
N GLY A 102 12.55 -29.87 -4.35
CA GLY A 102 12.85 -31.22 -3.86
C GLY A 102 13.64 -31.24 -2.54
N LYS A 103 13.65 -30.15 -1.79
CA LYS A 103 14.32 -30.08 -0.48
C LYS A 103 13.38 -30.55 0.62
N GLU A 104 13.91 -31.27 1.60
CA GLU A 104 13.15 -31.56 2.82
C GLU A 104 12.97 -30.27 3.62
N TRP A 105 11.76 -30.09 4.15
CA TRP A 105 11.47 -28.98 5.04
C TRP A 105 11.92 -29.30 6.46
N SER A 106 12.58 -28.35 7.10
CA SER A 106 12.76 -28.28 8.55
C SER A 106 12.63 -26.83 9.02
N GLU A 107 12.21 -26.64 10.27
CA GLU A 107 12.12 -25.30 10.87
C GLU A 107 13.46 -24.56 10.81
N ALA A 108 14.57 -25.24 11.11
CA ALA A 108 15.92 -24.65 11.02
C ALA A 108 16.25 -24.17 9.60
N SER A 109 15.87 -24.94 8.57
CA SER A 109 16.08 -24.54 7.16
C SER A 109 15.19 -23.38 6.73
N GLU A 110 13.96 -23.27 7.27
CA GLU A 110 13.05 -22.16 7.01
C GLU A 110 13.59 -20.86 7.60
N GLN A 111 14.04 -20.91 8.85
CA GLN A 111 14.63 -19.75 9.52
C GLN A 111 15.91 -19.30 8.83
N ALA A 112 16.79 -20.24 8.47
CA ALA A 112 18.02 -19.92 7.75
C ALA A 112 17.73 -19.31 6.36
N TRP A 113 16.74 -19.85 5.64
CA TRP A 113 16.32 -19.32 4.36
C TRP A 113 15.72 -17.93 4.49
N MET A 114 14.80 -17.72 5.42
CA MET A 114 14.21 -16.40 5.67
C MET A 114 15.29 -15.37 6.01
N ALA A 115 16.21 -15.69 6.92
CA ALA A 115 17.34 -14.82 7.26
C ALA A 115 18.22 -14.49 6.05
N SER A 116 18.45 -15.46 5.16
CA SER A 116 19.20 -15.24 3.92
C SER A 116 18.47 -14.28 2.97
N VAL A 117 17.14 -14.37 2.86
CA VAL A 117 16.33 -13.48 2.03
C VAL A 117 16.41 -12.05 2.55
N TYR A 118 16.21 -11.83 3.85
CA TYR A 118 16.42 -10.51 4.45
C TYR A 118 17.83 -9.96 4.21
N LYS A 119 18.85 -10.83 4.27
CA LYS A 119 20.23 -10.44 3.99
C LYS A 119 20.45 -10.01 2.53
N PHE A 120 19.76 -10.62 1.56
CA PHE A 120 19.86 -10.22 0.15
C PHE A 120 19.30 -8.81 -0.10
N TYR A 121 18.18 -8.47 0.55
CA TYR A 121 17.56 -7.15 0.40
C TYR A 121 18.22 -6.06 1.25
N GLY A 122 18.88 -6.43 2.36
CA GLY A 122 19.63 -5.49 3.20
C GLY A 122 18.76 -4.33 3.69
N ALA A 123 19.18 -3.10 3.41
CA ALA A 123 18.45 -1.90 3.84
C ALA A 123 17.06 -1.75 3.18
N GLY A 124 16.84 -2.33 2.00
CA GLY A 124 15.55 -2.29 1.30
C GLY A 124 14.55 -3.34 1.77
N ALA A 125 14.92 -4.21 2.72
CA ALA A 125 14.07 -5.32 3.13
C ALA A 125 12.72 -4.88 3.71
N SER A 126 12.68 -3.77 4.46
CA SER A 126 11.42 -3.28 5.03
C SER A 126 10.40 -2.90 3.94
N GLU A 127 10.89 -2.30 2.86
CA GLU A 127 10.06 -1.85 1.73
C GLU A 127 9.59 -3.01 0.88
N GLU A 128 10.51 -3.90 0.53
CA GLU A 128 10.24 -5.01 -0.38
C GLU A 128 9.56 -6.21 0.29
N LEU A 129 9.87 -6.49 1.56
CA LEU A 129 9.43 -7.70 2.26
C LEU A 129 8.39 -7.43 3.34
N ASP A 130 8.43 -6.27 4.02
CA ASP A 130 7.59 -6.02 5.19
C ASP A 130 6.41 -5.08 4.93
N CYS A 131 6.21 -4.70 3.66
CA CYS A 131 5.18 -3.77 3.21
C CYS A 131 5.24 -2.43 3.99
N ILE A 132 6.44 -1.85 4.10
CA ILE A 132 6.67 -0.56 4.76
C ILE A 132 7.27 0.40 3.72
N PRO A 133 6.50 1.37 3.21
CA PRO A 133 7.04 2.29 2.21
C PRO A 133 8.20 3.10 2.78
N ALA A 134 9.26 3.29 1.97
CA ALA A 134 10.31 4.22 2.32
C ALA A 134 9.76 5.65 2.33
N ASN A 135 10.21 6.47 3.28
CA ASN A 135 9.86 7.89 3.28
C ASN A 135 10.56 8.59 2.11
N GLY A 136 9.82 9.36 1.33
CA GLY A 136 10.38 10.26 0.33
C GLY A 136 11.36 11.23 0.99
N GLY A 137 12.59 11.28 0.47
CA GLY A 137 13.69 12.05 1.06
C GLY A 137 13.50 13.58 1.08
N GLY A 138 12.43 14.11 0.48
CA GLY A 138 12.16 15.54 0.39
C GLY A 138 11.44 16.16 1.60
N ALA A 139 10.70 15.36 2.37
CA ALA A 139 9.90 15.87 3.48
C ALA A 139 10.54 15.54 4.83
N TRP A 140 10.92 16.57 5.59
CA TRP A 140 11.45 16.41 6.96
C TRP A 140 10.44 15.74 7.92
N LEU A 141 9.13 15.91 7.67
CA LEU A 141 8.04 15.21 8.34
C LEU A 141 7.05 14.70 7.28
N SER A 142 7.34 13.51 6.71
CA SER A 142 6.49 12.91 5.68
C SER A 142 5.11 12.52 6.22
N ARG A 143 4.13 12.42 5.32
CA ARG A 143 2.80 11.92 5.66
C ARG A 143 2.87 10.50 6.22
N ALA A 144 3.72 9.64 5.67
CA ALA A 144 3.92 8.27 6.16
C ALA A 144 4.46 8.26 7.60
N LEU A 145 5.39 9.15 7.95
CA LEU A 145 5.88 9.31 9.33
C LEU A 145 4.75 9.73 10.28
N ILE A 146 3.93 10.70 9.89
CA ILE A 146 2.77 11.13 10.68
C ILE A 146 1.83 9.94 10.89
N GLU A 147 1.39 9.29 9.82
CA GLU A 147 0.44 8.16 9.89
C GLU A 147 0.99 6.99 10.72
N SER A 148 2.29 6.69 10.64
CA SER A 148 2.92 5.63 11.44
C SER A 148 2.92 5.88 12.95
N ARG A 149 2.75 7.14 13.36
CA ARG A 149 2.70 7.58 14.76
C ARG A 149 1.30 7.98 15.21
N MET A 150 0.31 7.95 14.31
CA MET A 150 -1.08 8.17 14.68
C MET A 150 -1.60 6.98 15.48
N SER A 151 -2.34 7.27 16.54
CA SER A 151 -3.12 6.28 17.27
C SER A 151 -4.58 6.70 17.27
N ALA A 152 -5.48 5.74 17.15
CA ALA A 152 -6.91 5.96 17.36
C ALA A 152 -7.20 6.38 18.81
N ASP A 153 -6.30 6.06 19.74
CA ASP A 153 -6.39 6.41 21.15
C ASP A 153 -5.90 7.83 21.45
N THR A 154 -5.31 8.53 20.47
CA THR A 154 -4.85 9.91 20.65
C THR A 154 -6.06 10.84 20.76
N PRO A 155 -6.22 11.59 21.86
CA PRO A 155 -7.35 12.50 22.02
C PRO A 155 -7.30 13.62 20.98
N VAL A 156 -8.40 13.81 20.25
CA VAL A 156 -8.55 14.91 19.29
C VAL A 156 -9.15 16.11 20.02
N LEU A 157 -8.30 17.09 20.36
CA LEU A 157 -8.73 18.37 20.91
C LEU A 157 -9.26 19.25 19.77
N ARG A 158 -10.49 19.77 19.91
CA ARG A 158 -11.12 20.66 18.92
C ARG A 158 -11.38 22.02 19.55
N LEU A 159 -10.70 23.04 19.06
CA LEU A 159 -10.96 24.43 19.41
C LEU A 159 -11.77 25.09 18.30
N THR A 160 -12.91 25.69 18.65
CA THR A 160 -13.71 26.50 17.73
C THR A 160 -13.56 27.97 18.11
N CYS A 161 -12.93 28.74 17.23
CA CYS A 161 -12.71 30.16 17.43
C CYS A 161 -13.80 30.98 16.73
N LYS A 162 -14.14 32.15 17.28
CA LYS A 162 -15.05 33.10 16.63
C LYS A 162 -14.37 33.77 15.44
N GLU A 163 -15.15 34.28 14.50
CA GLU A 163 -14.64 35.09 13.38
C GLU A 163 -13.83 36.30 13.91
N GLY A 164 -12.65 36.54 13.34
CA GLY A 164 -11.73 37.60 13.78
C GLY A 164 -10.79 37.21 14.92
N TYR A 165 -10.85 35.97 15.43
CA TYR A 165 -9.94 35.48 16.48
C TYR A 165 -8.47 35.51 16.04
N GLU A 166 -8.20 35.27 14.76
CA GLU A 166 -6.88 35.33 14.14
C GLU A 166 -6.24 36.73 14.18
N LEU A 167 -7.05 37.78 14.34
CA LEU A 167 -6.60 39.17 14.42
C LEU A 167 -6.28 39.60 15.85
N LEU A 168 -6.61 38.79 16.85
CA LEU A 168 -6.26 39.06 18.25
C LEU A 168 -4.74 38.92 18.46
N SER A 169 -4.22 39.67 19.42
CA SER A 169 -2.79 39.61 19.77
C SER A 169 -2.38 38.20 20.20
N ASP A 170 -1.11 37.86 19.96
CA ASP A 170 -0.56 36.57 20.39
C ASP A 170 -0.76 36.33 21.89
N GLU A 171 -0.67 37.38 22.71
CA GLU A 171 -0.91 37.31 24.16
C GLU A 171 -2.35 36.89 24.49
N VAL A 172 -3.35 37.44 23.79
CA VAL A 172 -4.76 37.09 23.99
C VAL A 172 -5.01 35.66 23.53
N ARG A 173 -4.53 35.30 22.34
CA ARG A 173 -4.70 33.93 21.81
C ARG A 173 -4.00 32.89 22.68
N PHE A 174 -2.80 33.18 23.18
CA PHE A 174 -2.05 32.29 24.07
C PHE A 174 -2.80 32.06 25.38
N ARG A 175 -3.27 33.14 26.03
CA ARG A 175 -4.03 33.05 27.28
C ARG A 175 -5.30 32.21 27.14
N GLU A 176 -5.98 32.31 26.00
CA GLU A 176 -7.23 31.59 25.75
C GLU A 176 -7.02 30.10 25.34
N THR A 177 -5.78 29.67 25.11
CA THR A 177 -5.43 28.28 24.73
C THR A 177 -4.48 27.59 25.73
N GLN A 178 -4.44 28.05 26.99
CA GLN A 178 -3.57 27.48 28.05
C GLN A 178 -4.16 26.22 28.72
N ASP A 179 -5.45 25.95 28.53
CA ASP A 179 -6.18 24.79 29.08
C ASP A 179 -6.57 23.81 27.97
#